data_AF-A0A2G8LAB0-F1
#
_entry.id   AF-A0A2G8LAB0-F1
#
_cell.length_a   1.000
_cell.length_b   1.000
_cell.length_c   1.000
_cell.angle_alpha   90.00
_cell.angle_beta   90.00
_cell.angle_gamma   90.00
#
_symmetry.space_group_name_H-M   'P 1'
#
loop_
_entity.id
_entity.type
_entity.pdbx_description
1 polymer ?
#
loop_
_entity_poly.entity_id
_entity_poly.type
_entity_poly.pdbx_seq_one_letter_code
_entity_poly.pdbx_strand_id
1 'polypeptide(L)'
;VIQRRIDGSIGFNRTWDEYKNGIGFLGSEFLIGNERIAHLIHQKRYQLRIDLENYAGQSYSLTYDNFRIADEWGNYSIKSLGVFERTTVLPITWCSTNMDNYDNTCERTCENPNDCVIPDQAEPERCLCPGNHMIFGDSCIPQEQCGCYVQGEDFVLAEGESYINSDCSLRMTCNSNALTSESYSCSADATCDERNDVHRCYCNEWFEGDGVTCTRSGPRDCSDLYAADRRNNRNYTIYPAGSSGFEVYCEMSSRGWTVTMLWVQIQDIDLVRTIKTMMDRVPLIAQKNTEVAGGIQTIVIRALPATATHSATA
;
A
#
# COMPACT_ATOMS: atom_id res chain seq x y z
N VAL A 1 -46.18 16.25 25.95
CA VAL A 1 -44.72 16.09 25.83
C VAL A 1 -44.33 14.87 26.63
N ILE A 2 -43.77 13.85 25.99
CA ILE A 2 -43.37 12.60 26.66
C ILE A 2 -41.89 12.61 27.08
N GLN A 3 -41.08 13.44 26.42
CA GLN A 3 -39.65 13.59 26.66
C GLN A 3 -39.22 15.01 26.29
N ARG A 4 -38.23 15.57 27.01
CA ARG A 4 -37.61 16.86 26.70
C ARG A 4 -36.12 16.86 27.08
N ARG A 5 -35.27 17.37 26.18
CA ARG A 5 -33.88 17.79 26.44
C ARG A 5 -33.72 19.29 26.19
N ILE A 6 -32.84 19.94 26.93
CA ILE A 6 -32.56 21.38 26.83
C ILE A 6 -31.05 21.62 26.99
N ASP A 7 -30.48 21.19 28.12
CA ASP A 7 -29.17 21.66 28.60
C ASP A 7 -28.27 20.54 29.16
N GLY A 8 -28.73 19.29 29.18
CA GLY A 8 -27.99 18.17 29.75
C GLY A 8 -27.95 18.14 31.28
N SER A 9 -28.77 18.95 31.96
CA SER A 9 -28.86 18.98 33.43
C SER A 9 -29.24 17.63 34.06
N ILE A 10 -29.86 16.72 33.28
CA ILE A 10 -30.24 15.40 33.74
C ILE A 10 -29.60 14.33 32.85
N GLY A 11 -28.84 13.42 33.47
CA GLY A 11 -28.30 12.25 32.79
C GLY A 11 -29.38 11.23 32.42
N PHE A 12 -29.37 10.73 31.19
CA PHE A 12 -30.30 9.73 30.67
C PHE A 12 -29.70 8.31 30.57
N ASN A 13 -28.43 8.12 30.94
CA ASN A 13 -27.87 6.77 31.13
C ASN A 13 -28.37 6.21 32.47
N ARG A 14 -29.51 5.50 32.42
CA ARG A 14 -30.32 5.13 33.59
C ARG A 14 -30.75 3.68 33.52
N THR A 15 -31.19 3.17 34.66
CA THR A 15 -31.67 1.79 34.80
C THR A 15 -33.01 1.58 34.10
N TRP A 16 -33.36 0.31 33.84
CA TRP A 16 -34.65 -0.06 33.27
C TRP A 16 -35.84 0.49 34.09
N ASP A 17 -35.77 0.39 35.42
CA ASP A 17 -36.84 0.84 36.31
C ASP A 17 -37.05 2.37 36.23
N GLU A 18 -35.96 3.14 36.09
CA GLU A 18 -36.05 4.58 35.86
C GLU A 18 -36.66 4.90 34.48
N TYR A 19 -36.33 4.16 33.43
CA TYR A 19 -36.98 4.34 32.12
C TYR A 19 -38.46 3.94 32.15
N LYS A 20 -38.82 2.93 32.92
CA LYS A 20 -40.21 2.49 33.14
C LYS A 20 -41.03 3.56 33.84
N ASN A 21 -40.53 4.08 34.96
CA ASN A 21 -41.26 4.97 35.86
C ASN A 21 -41.14 6.47 35.49
N GLY A 22 -40.08 6.84 34.79
CA GLY A 22 -39.78 8.20 34.36
C GLY A 22 -38.49 8.76 34.98
N ILE A 23 -37.92 9.76 34.32
CA ILE A 23 -36.66 10.41 34.66
C ILE A 23 -36.91 11.93 34.70
N GLY A 24 -36.31 12.64 35.65
CA GLY A 24 -36.33 14.11 35.67
C GLY A 24 -37.64 14.74 36.13
N PHE A 25 -37.82 16.02 35.78
CA PHE A 25 -38.93 16.86 36.26
C PHE A 25 -39.62 17.59 35.12
N LEU A 26 -40.95 17.71 35.16
CA LEU A 26 -41.75 18.33 34.10
C LEU A 26 -41.37 19.79 33.78
N GLY A 27 -40.75 20.49 34.74
CA GLY A 27 -40.25 21.86 34.58
C GLY A 27 -38.87 21.98 33.93
N SER A 28 -38.15 20.88 33.72
CA SER A 28 -36.81 20.83 33.14
C SER A 28 -36.71 19.72 32.08
N GLU A 29 -35.55 19.05 31.96
CA GLU A 29 -35.42 17.82 31.19
C GLU A 29 -36.16 16.67 31.87
N PHE A 30 -36.86 15.85 31.09
CA PHE A 30 -37.55 14.68 31.63
C PHE A 30 -37.86 13.62 30.59
N LEU A 31 -38.18 12.42 31.07
CA LEU A 31 -38.89 11.36 30.39
C LEU A 31 -40.08 10.95 31.26
N ILE A 32 -41.28 10.91 30.71
CA ILE A 32 -42.50 10.66 31.49
C ILE A 32 -42.59 9.22 32.05
N GLY A 33 -41.84 8.28 31.46
CA GLY A 33 -41.81 6.86 31.81
C GLY A 33 -42.54 5.99 30.80
N ASN A 34 -41.93 4.87 30.41
CA ASN A 34 -42.45 3.99 29.37
C ASN A 34 -43.82 3.38 29.71
N GLU A 35 -44.08 3.08 30.98
CA GLU A 35 -45.38 2.54 31.41
C GLU A 35 -46.50 3.55 31.15
N ARG A 36 -46.24 4.83 31.47
CA ARG A 36 -47.19 5.92 31.22
C ARG A 36 -47.37 6.17 29.73
N ILE A 37 -46.29 6.08 28.94
CA ILE A 37 -46.37 6.21 27.47
C ILE A 37 -47.23 5.08 26.90
N ALA A 38 -46.97 3.83 27.26
CA ALA A 38 -47.72 2.67 26.78
C ALA A 38 -49.20 2.83 27.11
N HIS A 39 -49.52 3.18 28.37
CA HIS A 39 -50.88 3.41 28.81
C HIS A 39 -51.58 4.53 28.03
N LEU A 40 -50.91 5.66 27.78
CA LEU A 40 -51.46 6.78 27.03
C LEU A 40 -51.74 6.41 25.57
N ILE A 41 -50.74 5.86 24.88
CA ILE A 41 -50.82 5.67 23.43
C ILE A 41 -51.64 4.45 23.02
N HIS A 42 -52.07 3.60 23.97
CA HIS A 42 -53.01 2.51 23.72
C HIS A 42 -54.47 2.95 23.66
N GLN A 43 -54.82 4.10 24.25
CA GLN A 43 -56.21 4.56 24.36
C GLN A 43 -56.84 4.94 23.00
N LYS A 44 -56.04 5.51 22.10
CA LYS A 44 -56.46 6.00 20.77
C LYS A 44 -55.28 5.90 19.79
N ARG A 45 -55.48 6.33 18.55
CA ARG A 45 -54.38 6.56 17.61
C ARG A 45 -53.72 7.89 17.95
N TYR A 46 -52.41 7.89 18.13
CA TYR A 46 -51.61 9.09 18.43
C TYR A 46 -50.56 9.30 17.35
N GLN A 47 -50.33 10.57 17.01
CA GLN A 47 -49.19 11.00 16.22
C GLN A 47 -48.01 11.27 17.16
N LEU A 48 -46.82 10.76 16.82
CA LEU A 48 -45.57 11.18 17.45
C LEU A 48 -45.02 12.37 16.69
N ARG A 49 -44.70 13.46 17.40
CA ARG A 49 -43.98 14.61 16.87
C ARG A 49 -42.68 14.75 17.65
N ILE A 50 -41.58 14.91 16.92
CA ILE A 50 -40.25 15.19 17.47
C ILE A 50 -39.85 16.57 16.96
N ASP A 51 -39.60 17.48 17.89
CA ASP A 51 -39.08 18.80 17.62
C ASP A 51 -37.60 18.82 18.07
N LEU A 52 -36.73 19.25 17.18
CA LEU A 52 -35.28 19.34 17.37
C LEU A 52 -34.85 20.78 17.11
N GLU A 53 -33.83 21.24 17.83
CA GLU A 53 -33.19 22.52 17.58
C GLU A 53 -31.69 22.28 17.51
N ASN A 54 -31.03 22.76 16.46
CA ASN A 54 -29.57 22.67 16.37
C ASN A 54 -28.91 23.83 17.14
N TYR A 55 -27.60 23.77 17.28
CA TYR A 55 -26.81 24.79 17.97
C TYR A 55 -26.91 26.19 17.31
N ALA A 56 -27.23 26.22 16.01
CA ALA A 56 -27.46 27.46 15.25
C ALA A 56 -28.88 28.06 15.48
N GLY A 57 -29.68 27.45 16.36
CA GLY A 57 -31.04 27.90 16.68
C GLY A 57 -32.08 27.56 15.59
N GLN A 58 -31.74 26.70 14.63
CA GLN A 58 -32.67 26.24 13.60
C GLN A 58 -33.50 25.08 14.16
N SER A 59 -34.82 25.22 14.09
CA SER A 59 -35.75 24.19 14.55
C SER A 59 -36.22 23.29 13.40
N TYR A 60 -36.30 21.99 13.68
CA TYR A 60 -36.76 20.94 12.78
C TYR A 60 -37.88 20.17 13.45
N SER A 61 -38.91 19.79 12.68
CA SER A 61 -39.93 18.88 13.19
C SER A 61 -40.16 17.71 12.25
N LEU A 62 -40.37 16.54 12.85
CA LEU A 62 -40.77 15.34 12.15
C LEU A 62 -41.94 14.68 12.87
N THR A 63 -42.79 14.01 12.10
CA THR A 63 -44.00 13.38 12.63
C THR A 63 -44.19 11.98 12.09
N TYR A 64 -44.75 11.10 12.93
CA TYR A 64 -45.26 9.78 12.56
C TYR A 64 -46.73 9.69 12.95
N ASP A 65 -47.63 9.48 11.98
CA ASP A 65 -49.09 9.55 12.19
C ASP A 65 -49.71 8.34 12.96
N ASN A 66 -48.88 7.35 13.32
CA ASN A 66 -49.30 6.18 14.10
C ASN A 66 -48.18 5.66 15.00
N PHE A 67 -48.09 6.20 16.21
CA PHE A 67 -47.11 5.75 17.20
C PHE A 67 -47.72 4.75 18.16
N ARG A 68 -47.16 3.53 18.18
CA ARG A 68 -47.53 2.46 19.11
C ARG A 68 -46.29 1.78 19.66
N ILE A 69 -46.32 1.45 20.94
CA ILE A 69 -45.30 0.69 21.65
C ILE A 69 -45.94 -0.52 22.31
N ALA A 70 -45.13 -1.50 22.66
CA ALA A 70 -45.54 -2.63 23.48
C ALA A 70 -45.71 -2.23 24.95
N ASP A 71 -46.30 -3.13 25.73
CA ASP A 71 -46.22 -3.09 27.18
C ASP A 71 -44.84 -3.54 27.69
N GLU A 72 -44.70 -3.64 29.01
CA GLU A 72 -43.48 -4.13 29.66
C GLU A 72 -43.06 -5.52 29.17
N TRP A 73 -44.01 -6.42 28.95
CA TRP A 73 -43.73 -7.78 28.46
C TRP A 73 -43.12 -7.76 27.06
N GLY A 74 -43.59 -6.85 26.20
CA GLY A 74 -43.00 -6.58 24.89
C GLY A 74 -41.80 -5.64 24.92
N ASN A 75 -41.18 -5.43 26.09
CA ASN A 75 -40.03 -4.55 26.32
C ASN A 75 -40.22 -3.12 25.83
N TYR A 76 -41.45 -2.61 25.86
CA TYR A 76 -41.82 -1.30 25.31
C TYR A 76 -41.37 -1.07 23.86
N SER A 77 -41.19 -2.15 23.10
CA SER A 77 -40.73 -2.08 21.71
C SER A 77 -41.71 -1.28 20.85
N ILE A 78 -41.17 -0.47 19.94
CA ILE A 78 -42.00 0.24 18.96
C ILE A 78 -42.69 -0.81 18.07
N LYS A 79 -44.02 -0.80 18.08
CA LYS A 79 -44.86 -1.73 17.30
C LYS A 79 -45.30 -1.16 15.97
N SER A 80 -45.50 0.15 15.92
CA SER A 80 -45.86 0.84 14.70
C SER A 80 -45.36 2.27 14.75
N LEU A 81 -44.80 2.70 13.63
CA LEU A 81 -44.63 4.09 13.23
C LEU A 81 -45.33 4.20 11.89
N GLY A 82 -46.25 5.16 11.78
CA GLY A 82 -47.01 5.35 10.55
C GLY A 82 -46.23 6.08 9.47
N VAL A 83 -46.90 6.89 8.65
CA VAL A 83 -46.27 7.70 7.62
C VAL A 83 -45.39 8.75 8.28
N PHE A 84 -44.15 8.82 7.80
CA PHE A 84 -43.17 9.81 8.18
C PHE A 84 -43.36 11.10 7.37
N GLU A 85 -43.44 12.24 8.06
CA GLU A 85 -43.48 13.57 7.45
C GLU A 85 -42.46 14.48 8.15
N ARG A 86 -41.84 15.41 7.40
CA ARG A 86 -40.86 16.38 7.89
C ARG A 86 -41.15 17.78 7.35
N THR A 87 -40.80 18.82 8.11
CA THR A 87 -41.07 20.22 7.75
C THR A 87 -40.03 20.88 6.82
N THR A 88 -38.82 20.36 6.70
CA THR A 88 -37.76 20.93 5.82
C THR A 88 -37.14 19.86 4.92
N VAL A 89 -36.24 20.20 3.99
CA VAL A 89 -35.59 19.25 3.04
C VAL A 89 -34.11 18.99 3.36
N LEU A 90 -33.47 19.78 4.22
CA LEU A 90 -32.03 19.65 4.55
C LEU A 90 -31.76 18.35 5.33
N PRO A 91 -30.95 17.40 4.82
CA PRO A 91 -30.69 16.15 5.52
C PRO A 91 -30.06 16.47 6.89
N ILE A 92 -30.62 15.88 7.96
CA ILE A 92 -29.93 15.85 9.25
C ILE A 92 -28.71 14.96 9.02
N THR A 93 -27.52 15.55 9.03
CA THR A 93 -26.27 14.82 8.85
C THR A 93 -25.88 14.20 10.18
N TRP A 94 -26.10 12.90 10.33
CA TRP A 94 -25.65 12.16 11.51
C TRP A 94 -24.18 11.86 11.37
N CYS A 95 -23.40 12.13 12.42
CA CYS A 95 -22.01 11.71 12.46
C CYS A 95 -21.92 10.20 12.60
N SER A 96 -21.10 9.59 11.75
CA SER A 96 -20.71 8.18 11.85
C SER A 96 -20.12 7.89 13.23
N THR A 97 -20.15 6.62 13.64
CA THR A 97 -19.53 6.16 14.89
C THR A 97 -18.10 6.70 15.02
N ASN A 98 -17.77 7.28 16.18
CA ASN A 98 -16.47 7.91 16.52
C ASN A 98 -16.19 9.28 15.90
N MET A 99 -17.21 10.01 15.43
CA MET A 99 -17.10 11.43 15.07
C MET A 99 -18.06 12.28 15.91
N ASP A 100 -17.59 13.43 16.39
CA ASP A 100 -18.37 14.36 17.21
C ASP A 100 -18.57 15.70 16.50
N ASN A 101 -19.67 16.39 16.83
CA ASN A 101 -19.98 17.73 16.34
C ASN A 101 -19.37 18.74 17.32
N TYR A 102 -18.08 19.01 17.19
CA TYR A 102 -17.37 19.97 18.04
C TYR A 102 -17.02 21.25 17.27
N ASP A 103 -17.21 22.38 17.93
CA ASP A 103 -16.95 23.71 17.43
C ASP A 103 -15.46 24.04 17.63
N ASN A 104 -14.72 24.27 16.54
CA ASN A 104 -13.34 24.79 16.48
C ASN A 104 -12.18 23.90 16.96
N THR A 105 -12.20 22.59 16.70
CA THR A 105 -11.00 21.75 16.85
C THR A 105 -10.27 21.56 15.53
N CYS A 106 -8.96 21.82 15.59
CA CYS A 106 -7.95 21.44 14.61
C CYS A 106 -8.12 20.00 14.12
N GLU A 107 -8.35 19.78 12.82
CA GLU A 107 -8.31 18.43 12.24
C GLU A 107 -6.86 18.04 11.95
N ARG A 108 -6.49 16.81 12.35
CA ARG A 108 -5.17 16.21 12.09
C ARG A 108 -5.39 14.93 11.30
N THR A 109 -4.61 14.71 10.25
CA THR A 109 -4.63 13.47 9.46
C THR A 109 -3.50 12.55 9.90
N CYS A 110 -3.63 11.24 9.67
CA CYS A 110 -2.51 10.33 9.86
C CYS A 110 -1.33 10.64 8.93
N GLU A 111 -1.57 11.26 7.77
CA GLU A 111 -0.51 11.69 6.85
C GLU A 111 0.29 12.87 7.41
N ASN A 112 -0.40 13.83 8.01
CA ASN A 112 0.21 15.02 8.61
C ASN A 112 -0.23 15.16 10.07
N PRO A 113 0.33 14.35 10.97
CA PRO A 113 -0.09 14.30 12.36
C PRO A 113 0.23 15.57 13.13
N ASN A 114 0.98 16.53 12.57
CA ASN A 114 1.30 17.83 13.18
C ASN A 114 0.65 19.02 12.48
N ASP A 115 0.17 18.84 11.24
CA ASP A 115 -0.49 19.90 10.52
C ASP A 115 -1.91 20.07 11.04
N CYS A 116 -2.28 21.33 11.17
CA CYS A 116 -3.54 21.72 11.75
C CYS A 116 -4.42 22.35 10.69
N VAL A 117 -5.29 21.53 10.10
CA VAL A 117 -6.25 22.05 9.13
C VAL A 117 -7.43 22.60 9.91
N ILE A 118 -7.58 23.92 9.87
CA ILE A 118 -8.76 24.61 10.41
C ILE A 118 -9.84 24.57 9.32
N PRO A 119 -11.00 23.94 9.57
CA PRO A 119 -12.09 23.92 8.61
C PRO A 119 -12.62 25.34 8.34
N ASP A 120 -12.99 25.61 7.08
CA ASP A 120 -13.59 26.89 6.68
C ASP A 120 -14.97 27.06 7.33
N GLN A 121 -15.28 28.24 7.88
CA GLN A 121 -16.47 28.49 8.71
C GLN A 121 -17.80 28.51 7.92
N ALA A 122 -17.78 28.13 6.65
CA ALA A 122 -18.93 28.18 5.75
C ALA A 122 -19.83 26.94 5.79
N GLU A 123 -19.42 25.83 6.44
CA GLU A 123 -20.19 24.58 6.47
C GLU A 123 -20.54 24.12 7.90
N PRO A 124 -21.78 24.36 8.39
CA PRO A 124 -22.18 24.16 9.78
C PRO A 124 -22.47 22.69 10.18
N GLU A 125 -22.39 21.71 9.28
CA GLU A 125 -22.67 20.31 9.63
C GLU A 125 -21.54 19.37 9.17
N ARG A 126 -20.34 19.58 9.73
CA ARG A 126 -19.21 18.67 9.52
C ARG A 126 -18.92 17.87 10.79
N CYS A 127 -18.78 16.56 10.61
CA CYS A 127 -18.36 15.65 11.65
C CYS A 127 -16.85 15.70 11.78
N LEU A 128 -16.34 15.89 12.99
CA LEU A 128 -14.90 16.00 13.27
C LEU A 128 -14.43 14.83 14.12
N CYS A 129 -13.13 14.50 14.04
CA CYS A 129 -12.54 13.51 14.93
C CYS A 129 -12.45 14.05 16.37
N PRO A 130 -12.88 13.28 17.38
CA PRO A 130 -12.88 13.72 18.77
C PRO A 130 -11.46 13.69 19.37
N GLY A 131 -11.08 14.75 20.10
CA GLY A 131 -9.87 14.76 20.94
C GLY A 131 -8.56 14.52 20.16
N ASN A 132 -7.84 13.45 20.49
CA ASN A 132 -6.56 13.05 19.87
C ASN A 132 -6.72 12.01 18.73
N HIS A 133 -7.93 11.88 18.18
CA HIS A 133 -8.16 11.00 17.04
C HIS A 133 -7.77 11.71 15.74
N MET A 134 -7.20 10.94 14.82
CA MET A 134 -6.74 11.42 13.52
C MET A 134 -7.58 10.83 12.40
N ILE A 135 -7.70 11.56 11.32
CA ILE A 135 -8.40 11.13 10.10
C ILE A 135 -7.52 10.12 9.36
N PHE A 136 -8.07 8.93 9.10
CA PHE A 136 -7.49 7.92 8.23
C PHE A 136 -8.56 7.43 7.25
N GLY A 137 -8.43 7.85 5.98
CA GLY A 137 -9.50 7.67 4.99
C GLY A 137 -10.78 8.38 5.45
N ASP A 138 -11.88 7.62 5.56
CA ASP A 138 -13.20 8.12 6.00
C ASP A 138 -13.48 7.88 7.50
N SER A 139 -12.48 7.48 8.31
CA SER A 139 -12.66 7.09 9.71
C SER A 139 -11.73 7.85 10.66
N CYS A 140 -12.16 8.00 11.91
CA CYS A 140 -11.35 8.53 12.99
C CYS A 140 -10.74 7.39 13.80
N ILE A 141 -9.41 7.35 13.86
CA ILE A 141 -8.66 6.38 14.64
C ILE A 141 -7.79 7.09 15.69
N PRO A 142 -7.51 6.48 16.85
CA PRO A 142 -6.56 7.03 17.81
C PRO A 142 -5.19 7.30 17.15
N GLN A 143 -4.49 8.37 17.56
CA GLN A 143 -3.15 8.69 17.04
C GLN A 143 -2.18 7.50 17.06
N GLU A 144 -2.25 6.66 18.10
CA GLU A 144 -1.42 5.46 18.22
C GLU A 144 -1.71 4.38 17.16
N GLN A 145 -2.76 4.53 16.35
CA GLN A 145 -3.13 3.62 15.26
C GLN A 145 -2.77 4.18 13.87
N CYS A 146 -2.20 5.39 13.77
CA CYS A 146 -1.82 5.97 12.48
C CYS A 146 -0.59 5.31 11.83
N GLY A 147 0.15 4.44 12.53
CA GLY A 147 1.43 3.89 12.08
C GLY A 147 2.62 4.53 12.79
N CYS A 148 3.82 4.43 12.22
CA CYS A 148 5.03 4.97 12.83
C CYS A 148 5.50 6.28 12.17
N TYR A 149 5.54 7.36 12.94
CA TYR A 149 5.95 8.69 12.47
C TYR A 149 7.49 8.84 12.41
N VAL A 150 8.01 9.16 11.23
CA VAL A 150 9.45 9.40 11.01
C VAL A 150 9.76 10.88 11.24
N GLN A 151 10.33 11.19 12.41
CA GLN A 151 10.77 12.56 12.74
C GLN A 151 11.85 13.04 11.77
N GLY A 152 11.59 14.14 11.05
CA GLY A 152 12.54 14.80 10.14
C GLY A 152 12.12 14.82 8.67
N GLU A 153 11.29 13.88 8.25
CA GLU A 153 10.81 13.76 6.85
C GLU A 153 9.28 13.98 6.73
N ASP A 154 8.59 14.18 7.85
CA ASP A 154 7.16 14.49 7.94
C ASP A 154 6.21 13.52 7.22
N PHE A 155 6.48 12.21 7.30
CA PHE A 155 5.56 11.17 6.84
C PHE A 155 5.41 10.02 7.86
N VAL A 156 4.40 9.17 7.66
CA VAL A 156 4.08 8.03 8.52
C VAL A 156 4.21 6.72 7.73
N LEU A 157 4.94 5.76 8.31
CA LEU A 157 5.06 4.40 7.78
C LEU A 157 3.90 3.52 8.27
N ALA A 158 3.28 2.77 7.36
CA ALA A 158 2.31 1.75 7.73
C ALA A 158 3.00 0.54 8.39
N GLU A 159 2.21 -0.31 9.05
CA GLU A 159 2.71 -1.52 9.70
C GLU A 159 3.45 -2.43 8.69
N GLY A 160 4.71 -2.76 9.00
CA GLY A 160 5.59 -3.58 8.17
C GLY A 160 6.33 -2.81 7.07
N GLU A 161 6.06 -1.52 6.87
CA GLU A 161 6.80 -0.71 5.90
C GLU A 161 8.17 -0.29 6.43
N SER A 162 9.10 -0.07 5.49
CA SER A 162 10.44 0.40 5.79
C SER A 162 10.84 1.59 4.93
N TYR A 163 11.43 2.59 5.56
CA TYR A 163 12.06 3.76 4.93
C TYR A 163 13.58 3.63 4.94
N ILE A 164 14.22 4.10 3.89
CA ILE A 164 15.67 4.22 3.78
C ILE A 164 15.99 5.69 3.52
N ASN A 165 16.90 6.25 4.30
CA ASN A 165 17.24 7.66 4.20
C ASN A 165 18.04 7.99 2.91
N SER A 166 18.12 9.27 2.59
CA SER A 166 18.68 9.75 1.31
C SER A 166 20.12 9.28 1.02
N ASP A 167 20.94 9.08 2.06
CA ASP A 167 22.33 8.62 1.93
C ASP A 167 22.50 7.09 2.06
N CYS A 168 21.39 6.34 2.15
CA CYS A 168 21.36 4.89 2.36
C CYS A 168 22.22 4.41 3.54
N SER A 169 22.35 5.20 4.61
CA SER A 169 23.09 4.83 5.82
C SER A 169 22.19 4.23 6.91
N LEU A 170 20.88 4.50 6.85
CA LEU A 170 19.91 4.12 7.86
C LEU A 170 18.66 3.53 7.23
N ARG A 171 18.18 2.44 7.80
CA ARG A 171 16.87 1.87 7.49
C ARG A 171 15.99 1.89 8.73
N MET A 172 14.79 2.40 8.57
CA MET A 172 13.77 2.47 9.60
C MET A 172 12.61 1.57 9.21
N THR A 173 12.18 0.68 10.11
CA THR A 173 11.04 -0.21 9.87
C THR A 173 9.99 0.02 10.94
N CYS A 174 8.72 0.09 10.52
CA CYS A 174 7.59 0.22 11.42
C CYS A 174 7.07 -1.17 11.82
N ASN A 175 7.12 -1.48 13.12
CA ASN A 175 6.57 -2.71 13.67
C ASN A 175 5.79 -2.40 14.95
N SER A 176 4.53 -2.81 15.01
CA SER A 176 3.60 -2.58 16.13
C SER A 176 3.57 -1.11 16.58
N ASN A 177 3.53 -0.18 15.62
CA ASN A 177 3.59 1.28 15.83
C ASN A 177 4.88 1.78 16.53
N ALA A 178 5.95 0.97 16.52
CA ALA A 178 7.27 1.36 16.96
C ALA A 178 8.26 1.38 15.80
N LEU A 179 9.04 2.47 15.71
CA LEU A 179 10.15 2.60 14.77
C LEU A 179 11.38 1.88 15.30
N THR A 180 11.83 0.88 14.56
CA THR A 180 13.13 0.25 14.74
C THR A 180 14.08 0.73 13.66
N SER A 181 15.25 1.24 14.07
CA SER A 181 16.29 1.71 13.15
C SER A 181 17.48 0.74 13.12
N GLU A 182 17.98 0.43 11.93
CA GLU A 182 19.17 -0.39 11.70
C GLU A 182 20.13 0.31 10.74
N SER A 183 21.42 -0.02 10.83
CA SER A 183 22.41 0.43 9.86
C SER A 183 22.10 -0.18 8.50
N TYR A 184 22.14 0.65 7.46
CA TYR A 184 21.95 0.23 6.08
C TYR A 184 23.19 0.62 5.27
N SER A 185 23.60 -0.22 4.33
CA SER A 185 24.66 0.12 3.39
C SER A 185 24.50 -0.71 2.11
N CYS A 186 24.76 -0.08 0.99
CA CYS A 186 24.73 -0.76 -0.29
C CYS A 186 25.93 -1.68 -0.47
N SER A 187 25.73 -2.75 -1.25
CA SER A 187 26.83 -3.54 -1.78
C SER A 187 27.82 -2.65 -2.53
N ALA A 188 29.09 -3.05 -2.62
CA ALA A 188 30.06 -2.41 -3.50
C ALA A 188 29.62 -2.44 -4.97
N ASP A 189 28.77 -3.41 -5.34
CA ASP A 189 28.20 -3.58 -6.68
C ASP A 189 26.75 -3.05 -6.78
N ALA A 190 26.38 -2.09 -5.93
CA ALA A 190 25.08 -1.42 -5.94
C ALA A 190 25.20 0.10 -5.84
N THR A 191 24.16 0.80 -6.26
CA THR A 191 24.02 2.26 -6.15
C THR A 191 22.79 2.59 -5.31
N CYS A 192 22.94 3.56 -4.40
CA CYS A 192 21.82 4.16 -3.67
C CYS A 192 21.10 5.13 -4.61
N ASP A 193 19.83 4.87 -4.92
CA ASP A 193 19.07 5.63 -5.92
C ASP A 193 17.57 5.53 -5.63
N GLU A 194 16.78 6.38 -6.28
CA GLU A 194 15.32 6.38 -6.18
C GLU A 194 14.70 5.97 -7.51
N ARG A 195 13.86 4.91 -7.51
CA ARG A 195 13.19 4.43 -8.73
C ARG A 195 11.72 4.15 -8.46
N ASN A 196 10.83 4.86 -9.17
CA ASN A 196 9.38 4.82 -8.96
C ASN A 196 8.99 5.10 -7.49
N ASP A 197 9.49 6.21 -6.93
CA ASP A 197 9.23 6.65 -5.55
C ASP A 197 9.69 5.65 -4.46
N VAL A 198 10.61 4.74 -4.80
CA VAL A 198 11.23 3.81 -3.86
C VAL A 198 12.72 4.12 -3.77
N HIS A 199 13.15 4.62 -2.61
CA HIS A 199 14.55 4.88 -2.31
C HIS A 199 15.20 3.66 -1.67
N ARG A 200 16.22 3.08 -2.31
CA ARG A 200 16.96 1.91 -1.78
C ARG A 200 18.26 1.65 -2.54
N CYS A 201 19.01 0.65 -2.10
CA CYS A 201 20.10 0.12 -2.91
C CYS A 201 19.55 -0.67 -4.11
N TYR A 202 20.08 -0.37 -5.30
CA TYR A 202 19.83 -1.10 -6.53
C TYR A 202 21.14 -1.68 -7.05
N CYS A 203 21.16 -2.98 -7.33
CA CYS A 203 22.33 -3.61 -7.95
C CYS A 203 22.67 -2.93 -9.29
N ASN A 204 23.96 -2.78 -9.53
CA ASN A 204 24.49 -2.22 -10.76
C ASN A 204 24.17 -3.13 -11.96
N GLU A 205 24.34 -2.63 -13.19
CA GLU A 205 24.12 -3.42 -14.40
C GLU A 205 24.93 -4.74 -14.30
N TRP A 206 24.29 -5.87 -14.63
CA TRP A 206 24.87 -7.22 -14.57
C TRP A 206 25.05 -7.82 -13.17
N PHE A 207 24.39 -7.23 -12.18
CA PHE A 207 24.24 -7.79 -10.85
C PHE A 207 22.76 -7.93 -10.48
N GLU A 208 22.43 -8.98 -9.75
CA GLU A 208 21.09 -9.27 -9.26
C GLU A 208 21.10 -9.53 -7.76
N GLY A 209 20.06 -9.04 -7.08
CA GLY A 209 19.90 -9.17 -5.64
C GLY A 209 19.02 -8.07 -5.06
N ASP A 210 19.11 -7.89 -3.74
CA ASP A 210 18.32 -6.90 -2.98
C ASP A 210 18.99 -5.52 -2.88
N GLY A 211 20.19 -5.36 -3.45
CA GLY A 211 21.00 -4.13 -3.40
C GLY A 211 21.98 -4.06 -2.22
N VAL A 212 21.70 -4.78 -1.13
CA VAL A 212 22.63 -4.98 -0.01
C VAL A 212 23.58 -6.14 -0.34
N THR A 213 23.00 -7.19 -0.91
CA THR A 213 23.70 -8.34 -1.49
C THR A 213 23.44 -8.35 -2.98
N CYS A 214 24.49 -8.14 -3.76
CA CYS A 214 24.44 -8.22 -5.21
C CYS A 214 25.31 -9.38 -5.68
N THR A 215 24.72 -10.27 -6.46
CA THR A 215 25.40 -11.42 -7.05
C THR A 215 25.54 -11.19 -8.54
N ARG A 216 26.73 -11.48 -9.08
CA ARG A 216 27.06 -11.24 -10.47
C ARG A 216 26.18 -12.10 -11.39
N SER A 217 25.30 -11.47 -12.17
CA SER A 217 24.37 -12.08 -13.13
C SER A 217 24.71 -11.77 -14.60
N GLY A 218 25.83 -11.08 -14.85
CA GLY A 218 26.27 -10.70 -16.20
C GLY A 218 26.33 -11.84 -17.22
N PRO A 219 26.24 -11.50 -18.52
CA PRO A 219 26.16 -12.45 -19.61
C PRO A 219 27.42 -13.31 -19.59
N ARG A 220 27.25 -14.62 -19.55
CA ARG A 220 28.37 -15.56 -19.57
C ARG A 220 29.00 -15.63 -20.95
N ASP A 221 28.20 -15.37 -21.98
CA ASP A 221 28.61 -15.34 -23.38
C ASP A 221 27.72 -14.39 -24.21
N CYS A 222 28.01 -14.29 -25.51
CA CYS A 222 27.24 -13.47 -26.44
C CYS A 222 25.80 -13.96 -26.66
N SER A 223 25.50 -15.23 -26.35
CA SER A 223 24.13 -15.76 -26.44
C SER A 223 23.24 -15.15 -25.37
N ASP A 224 23.75 -14.96 -24.16
CA ASP A 224 23.03 -14.28 -23.07
C ASP A 224 22.72 -12.82 -23.44
N LEU A 225 23.67 -12.11 -24.08
CA LEU A 225 23.47 -10.74 -24.58
C LEU A 225 22.37 -10.67 -25.64
N TYR A 226 22.31 -11.65 -26.53
CA TYR A 226 21.26 -11.73 -27.54
C TYR A 226 19.92 -12.16 -26.93
N ALA A 227 19.88 -13.03 -25.92
CA ALA A 227 18.65 -13.28 -25.19
C ALA A 227 18.14 -12.00 -24.50
N ALA A 228 19.03 -11.11 -24.06
CA ALA A 228 18.73 -9.81 -23.46
C ALA A 228 18.47 -8.68 -24.48
N ASP A 229 18.00 -9.00 -25.69
CA ASP A 229 17.67 -8.04 -26.76
C ASP A 229 18.81 -7.11 -27.23
N ARG A 230 20.07 -7.44 -26.94
CA ARG A 230 21.22 -6.74 -27.53
C ARG A 230 21.50 -7.32 -28.92
N ARG A 231 21.24 -6.54 -29.98
CA ARG A 231 21.36 -6.96 -31.39
C ARG A 231 22.49 -6.28 -32.18
N ASN A 232 23.26 -5.39 -31.56
CA ASN A 232 24.30 -4.65 -32.25
C ASN A 232 25.58 -5.47 -32.33
N ASN A 233 26.25 -5.48 -33.49
CA ASN A 233 27.58 -6.06 -33.60
C ASN A 233 28.60 -5.10 -32.97
N ARG A 234 29.21 -5.48 -31.86
CA ARG A 234 30.25 -4.69 -31.19
C ARG A 234 30.98 -5.54 -30.15
N ASN A 235 31.99 -4.94 -29.54
CA ASN A 235 32.59 -5.47 -28.33
C ASN A 235 31.62 -5.38 -27.13
N TYR A 236 31.53 -6.46 -26.35
CA TYR A 236 30.79 -6.54 -25.10
C TYR A 236 31.64 -7.21 -24.03
N THR A 237 31.47 -6.82 -22.77
CA THR A 237 32.09 -7.53 -21.65
C THR A 237 31.23 -8.74 -21.28
N ILE A 238 31.83 -9.93 -21.29
CA ILE A 238 31.21 -11.16 -20.81
C ILE A 238 31.89 -11.65 -19.53
N TYR A 239 31.15 -12.44 -18.76
CA TYR A 239 31.50 -12.82 -17.40
C TYR A 239 31.39 -14.35 -17.19
N PRO A 240 32.21 -15.19 -17.86
CA PRO A 240 32.17 -16.65 -17.64
C PRO A 240 32.50 -17.02 -16.19
N ALA A 241 31.69 -17.90 -15.58
CA ALA A 241 31.90 -18.60 -14.30
C ALA A 241 32.96 -18.02 -13.34
N GLY A 242 32.63 -16.90 -12.67
CA GLY A 242 33.47 -16.31 -11.61
C GLY A 242 34.70 -15.51 -12.09
N SER A 243 34.87 -15.30 -13.39
CA SER A 243 35.93 -14.41 -13.92
C SER A 243 35.71 -12.92 -13.58
N SER A 244 36.74 -12.09 -13.69
CA SER A 244 36.61 -10.63 -13.55
C SER A 244 35.91 -9.95 -14.74
N GLY A 245 35.49 -10.73 -15.74
CA GLY A 245 34.96 -10.25 -17.01
C GLY A 245 36.06 -9.85 -18.00
N PHE A 246 35.78 -10.02 -19.28
CA PHE A 246 36.66 -9.58 -20.37
C PHE A 246 35.85 -9.22 -21.61
N GLU A 247 36.42 -8.35 -22.44
CA GLU A 247 35.77 -7.85 -23.65
C GLU A 247 35.87 -8.87 -24.79
N VAL A 248 34.75 -9.16 -25.43
CA VAL A 248 34.64 -10.02 -26.62
C VAL A 248 33.83 -9.31 -27.70
N TYR A 249 34.22 -9.48 -28.95
CA TYR A 249 33.39 -9.03 -30.07
C TYR A 249 32.21 -9.99 -30.26
N CYS A 250 30.98 -9.50 -30.08
CA CYS A 250 29.78 -10.27 -30.38
C CYS A 250 29.21 -9.85 -31.75
N GLU A 251 29.25 -10.76 -32.70
CA GLU A 251 28.59 -10.61 -34.00
C GLU A 251 27.13 -11.13 -33.91
N MET A 252 26.16 -10.22 -33.91
CA MET A 252 24.73 -10.49 -33.69
C MET A 252 23.91 -10.58 -34.98
N SER A 253 24.48 -10.19 -36.12
CA SER A 253 23.78 -10.07 -37.42
C SER A 253 23.64 -11.40 -38.18
N SER A 254 24.60 -12.31 -38.01
CA SER A 254 24.52 -13.68 -38.50
C SER A 254 24.12 -14.58 -37.34
N ARG A 255 23.15 -15.48 -37.52
CA ARG A 255 22.70 -16.45 -36.49
C ARG A 255 23.76 -17.51 -36.11
N GLY A 256 25.04 -17.14 -36.02
CA GLY A 256 26.19 -18.01 -35.77
C GLY A 256 27.19 -17.34 -34.85
N TRP A 257 27.50 -17.98 -33.72
CA TRP A 257 28.40 -17.47 -32.70
C TRP A 257 29.86 -17.75 -33.08
N THR A 258 30.60 -16.72 -33.48
CA THR A 258 32.06 -16.79 -33.58
C THR A 258 32.65 -15.87 -32.52
N VAL A 259 33.22 -16.45 -31.45
CA VAL A 259 34.06 -15.69 -30.51
C VAL A 259 35.36 -15.39 -31.22
N THR A 260 35.47 -14.20 -31.80
CA THR A 260 36.71 -13.75 -32.43
C THR A 260 37.53 -13.03 -31.37
N MET A 261 38.49 -13.73 -30.76
CA MET A 261 39.49 -13.06 -29.92
C MET A 261 40.35 -12.19 -30.82
N LEU A 262 40.20 -10.87 -30.70
CA LEU A 262 41.15 -9.93 -31.24
C LEU A 262 42.49 -10.18 -30.54
N TRP A 263 43.49 -10.53 -31.33
CA TRP A 263 44.88 -10.69 -30.89
C TRP A 263 45.38 -9.34 -30.35
N VAL A 264 45.21 -9.11 -29.05
CA VAL A 264 46.15 -8.27 -28.32
C VAL A 264 47.41 -9.12 -28.18
N GLN A 265 48.60 -8.56 -28.47
CA GLN A 265 49.86 -9.27 -28.26
C GLN A 265 49.97 -9.70 -26.79
N ILE A 266 49.74 -10.98 -26.50
CA ILE A 266 49.84 -11.53 -25.15
C ILE A 266 51.27 -12.07 -24.98
N GLN A 267 52.08 -11.39 -24.18
CA GLN A 267 53.38 -11.90 -23.72
C GLN A 267 53.27 -12.80 -22.48
N ASP A 268 52.06 -13.17 -22.06
CA ASP A 268 51.84 -13.90 -20.82
C ASP A 268 51.46 -15.38 -21.03
N ILE A 269 52.40 -16.26 -20.67
CA ILE A 269 52.32 -17.73 -20.82
C ILE A 269 51.22 -18.36 -19.96
N ASP A 270 50.75 -17.68 -18.91
CA ASP A 270 49.74 -18.22 -17.99
C ASP A 270 48.31 -18.19 -18.56
N LEU A 271 48.02 -17.34 -19.55
CA LEU A 271 46.73 -17.35 -20.24
C LEU A 271 46.57 -18.57 -21.16
N VAL A 272 47.67 -19.00 -21.80
CA VAL A 272 47.69 -20.16 -22.72
C VAL A 272 47.41 -21.46 -21.96
N ARG A 273 47.89 -21.59 -20.73
CA ARG A 273 47.65 -22.76 -19.87
C ARG A 273 46.18 -22.87 -19.46
N THR A 274 45.55 -21.74 -19.17
CA THR A 274 44.13 -21.69 -18.76
C THR A 274 43.19 -22.05 -19.93
N ILE A 275 43.52 -21.60 -21.15
CA ILE A 275 42.76 -21.91 -22.37
C ILE A 275 42.92 -23.39 -22.78
N LYS A 276 44.13 -23.95 -22.66
CA LYS A 276 44.38 -25.39 -22.92
C LYS A 276 43.56 -26.29 -21.98
N THR A 277 43.42 -25.90 -20.72
CA THR A 277 42.66 -26.66 -19.71
C THR A 277 41.14 -26.64 -19.97
N MET A 278 40.62 -25.61 -20.66
CA MET A 278 39.23 -25.56 -21.11
C MET A 278 38.97 -26.44 -22.35
N MET A 279 39.93 -26.54 -23.28
CA MET A 279 39.78 -27.32 -24.51
C MET A 279 39.85 -28.84 -24.28
N ASP A 280 40.53 -29.31 -23.23
CA ASP A 280 40.70 -30.74 -22.92
C ASP A 280 39.47 -31.40 -22.22
N ARG A 281 38.39 -30.65 -21.95
CA ARG A 281 37.16 -31.17 -21.30
C ARG A 281 35.97 -31.41 -22.24
N VAL A 282 36.19 -31.32 -23.56
CA VAL A 282 35.16 -31.60 -24.58
C VAL A 282 35.35 -33.02 -25.14
N PRO A 283 34.31 -33.90 -25.17
CA PRO A 283 34.46 -35.28 -25.62
C PRO A 283 34.83 -35.41 -27.11
N LEU A 284 35.77 -36.32 -27.37
CA LEU A 284 36.35 -36.70 -28.66
C LEU A 284 35.34 -37.24 -29.68
N ILE A 285 35.26 -36.61 -30.87
CA ILE A 285 35.16 -37.36 -32.14
C ILE A 285 36.09 -36.70 -33.18
N ALA A 286 36.96 -37.55 -33.76
CA ALA A 286 37.85 -37.32 -34.89
C ALA A 286 39.15 -36.52 -34.64
N GLN A 287 40.18 -37.25 -34.19
CA GLN A 287 41.57 -36.93 -34.57
C GLN A 287 41.84 -37.37 -36.01
N LYS A 288 42.46 -36.50 -36.82
CA LYS A 288 43.54 -36.90 -37.75
C LYS A 288 44.38 -35.71 -38.24
N ASN A 289 45.67 -35.77 -37.90
CA ASN A 289 46.90 -35.25 -38.54
C ASN A 289 46.78 -34.09 -39.53
N THR A 290 47.58 -33.02 -39.37
CA THR A 290 48.93 -32.87 -39.97
C THR A 290 49.61 -31.61 -39.42
N GLU A 291 50.89 -31.71 -39.02
CA GLU A 291 51.81 -30.57 -38.98
C GLU A 291 52.22 -30.23 -40.42
N VAL A 292 51.92 -29.02 -40.91
CA VAL A 292 52.73 -28.30 -41.91
C VAL A 292 52.59 -26.80 -41.69
N ALA A 293 53.72 -26.10 -41.75
CA ALA A 293 53.87 -24.67 -41.59
C ALA A 293 53.18 -23.85 -42.70
N GLY A 294 52.65 -22.68 -42.30
CA GLY A 294 52.47 -21.51 -43.16
C GLY A 294 51.23 -21.52 -44.05
N GLY A 295 50.40 -20.48 -43.91
CA GLY A 295 49.42 -20.08 -44.92
C GLY A 295 47.97 -20.34 -44.55
N ILE A 296 47.17 -19.28 -44.69
CA ILE A 296 45.73 -19.21 -44.42
C ILE A 296 44.96 -20.28 -45.22
N GLN A 297 44.23 -21.17 -44.53
CA GLN A 297 43.08 -21.89 -45.08
C GLN A 297 41.99 -22.08 -44.02
N THR A 298 40.81 -21.58 -44.34
CA THR A 298 39.55 -21.74 -43.60
C THR A 298 39.14 -23.21 -43.57
N ILE A 299 38.95 -23.80 -42.38
CA ILE A 299 38.34 -25.12 -42.20
C ILE A 299 36.87 -24.91 -41.78
N VAL A 300 35.94 -25.36 -42.61
CA VAL A 300 34.49 -25.33 -42.32
C VAL A 300 34.06 -26.71 -41.84
N ILE A 301 33.48 -26.79 -40.64
CA ILE A 301 32.77 -27.98 -40.16
C ILE A 301 31.33 -27.56 -39.83
N ARG A 302 30.36 -28.17 -40.51
CA ARG A 302 28.92 -27.95 -40.30
C ARG A 302 28.36 -28.97 -39.31
N ALA A 303 27.46 -28.53 -38.45
CA ALA A 303 26.45 -29.37 -37.82
C ALA A 303 25.06 -28.83 -38.17
N LEU A 304 24.20 -29.69 -38.71
CA LEU A 304 22.77 -29.41 -38.91
C LEU A 304 22.02 -29.85 -37.65
N PRO A 305 21.03 -29.09 -37.15
CA PRO A 305 20.03 -29.63 -36.25
C PRO A 305 18.77 -30.06 -37.01
N ALA A 306 18.20 -31.15 -36.52
CA ALA A 306 17.04 -31.85 -37.03
C ALA A 306 15.72 -31.14 -36.69
N THR A 307 14.77 -31.23 -37.64
CA THR A 307 13.29 -31.23 -37.49
C THR A 307 12.63 -29.91 -37.03
N ALA A 308 11.45 -29.47 -37.52
CA ALA A 308 10.37 -30.16 -38.21
C ALA A 308 9.46 -29.19 -39.03
N THR A 309 8.89 -29.75 -40.10
CA THR A 309 7.49 -29.65 -40.59
C THR A 309 6.83 -28.39 -41.18
N HIS A 310 6.23 -28.64 -42.36
CA HIS A 310 5.05 -28.04 -43.05
C HIS A 310 5.30 -26.73 -43.82
N SER A 311 4.87 -26.53 -45.07
CA SER A 311 3.67 -27.04 -45.78
C SER A 311 3.72 -26.79 -47.31
N ALA A 312 2.90 -27.57 -48.03
CA ALA A 312 2.09 -27.23 -49.22
C ALA A 312 2.68 -27.23 -50.66
N THR A 313 2.34 -28.30 -51.38
CA THR A 313 1.75 -28.38 -52.74
C THR A 313 2.44 -27.76 -53.95
N ALA A 314 2.85 -28.62 -54.89
CA ALA A 314 2.11 -28.90 -56.13
C ALA A 314 2.49 -30.30 -56.65
#